data_AF-A0A1I2SXZ5-F1
#
_entry.id   AF-A0A1I2SXZ5-F1
#
_cell.length_a   1.000
_cell.length_b   1.000
_cell.length_c   1.000
_cell.angle_alpha   90.00
_cell.angle_beta   90.00
_cell.angle_gamma   90.00
#
_symmetry.space_group_name_H-M   'P 1'
#
loop_
_entity.id
_entity.type
_entity.pdbx_description
1 polymer ?
#
loop_
_entity_poly.entity_id
_entity_poly.type
_entity_poly.pdbx_seq_one_letter_code
_entity_poly.pdbx_strand_id
1 'polypeptide(L)'
;MSSHGTVFKETMLGRVRLADEDGDRPVRLDLLARADAVLLPHRTTRAHVSGRVRIAGRADDAEAEGELEIAPLSRRRIRYRITFAMEGRRLTLDGWKSVSPKRPLASLTVLPFTLYEDGDRVGEGTLRFPLATGLLPFLASFRFPRAAAPPADRDLTSRWDGTPGRTEVWYTTLTDPATDSGIWLHHELVAPSDGSVAYAHGWIAVFPKDGPAEHTRFGPVPWTAHPEGFTAEGICVRPGRLTGSAGTFTWALTESPEGPPLHTFPRWSWRRPWLPASHMLPAARARYSGTIRYGTRELRLDDAPGAGARIYGHGNARRWAWLHADLGGGDVLEIIAAVSMRRGLDRLPPLVFLRLHRNGRTWPRRAERSAVGWAGIGRFRADIRLPKWRVEGRAGLSRIQVTVTQPPQQTLTLGYTDPDGSTAVCRNSERADVVVSLERWWGTWRQEAVWRLSGTAHAEVGDR
;
A
#
# COMPACT_ATOMS: atom_id res chain seq x y z
N MET A 1 -2.89 -3.71 -25.97
CA MET A 1 -3.95 -2.80 -25.47
C MET A 1 -3.38 -1.98 -24.33
N SER A 2 -3.23 -0.67 -24.50
CA SER A 2 -2.43 0.16 -23.59
C SER A 2 -3.11 0.33 -22.22
N SER A 3 -2.37 0.10 -21.14
CA SER A 3 -2.86 0.10 -19.77
C SER A 3 -2.88 1.51 -19.13
N HIS A 4 -2.95 2.58 -19.92
CA HIS A 4 -2.67 3.96 -19.48
C HIS A 4 -3.90 4.87 -19.34
N GLY A 5 -5.11 4.31 -19.45
CA GLY A 5 -6.37 5.05 -19.43
C GLY A 5 -7.12 5.18 -18.10
N THR A 6 -8.05 6.13 -18.03
CA THR A 6 -9.04 6.28 -16.95
C THR A 6 -10.38 5.71 -17.39
N VAL A 7 -11.02 4.91 -16.54
CA VAL A 7 -12.38 4.38 -16.79
C VAL A 7 -13.31 4.75 -15.63
N PHE A 8 -14.50 5.24 -15.92
CA PHE A 8 -15.53 5.52 -14.91
C PHE A 8 -16.94 5.35 -15.47
N LYS A 9 -17.91 5.10 -14.58
CA LYS A 9 -19.34 5.01 -14.90
C LYS A 9 -20.06 6.24 -14.40
N GLU A 10 -21.01 6.75 -15.18
CA GLU A 10 -21.85 7.90 -14.82
C GLU A 10 -23.32 7.62 -15.14
N THR A 11 -24.21 7.95 -14.21
CA THR A 11 -25.66 7.91 -14.42
C THR A 11 -26.23 9.31 -14.28
N MET A 12 -27.07 9.73 -15.22
CA MET A 12 -27.78 11.02 -15.17
C MET A 12 -29.28 10.82 -15.42
N LEU A 13 -30.10 11.63 -14.76
CA LEU A 13 -31.56 11.58 -14.81
C LEU A 13 -32.11 12.97 -15.11
N GLY A 14 -33.13 13.08 -15.95
CA GLY A 14 -33.58 14.38 -16.43
C GLY A 14 -34.94 14.36 -17.08
N ARG A 15 -35.24 15.46 -17.76
CA ARG A 15 -36.40 15.60 -18.62
C ARG A 15 -35.99 16.12 -20.00
N VAL A 16 -36.75 15.74 -21.02
CA VAL A 16 -36.58 16.18 -22.41
C VAL A 16 -37.93 16.56 -22.99
N ARG A 17 -37.98 17.68 -23.73
CA ARG A 17 -39.09 18.07 -24.57
C ARG A 17 -38.71 17.79 -26.01
N LEU A 18 -39.50 16.97 -26.69
CA LEU A 18 -39.34 16.66 -28.10
C LEU A 18 -40.16 17.66 -28.92
N ALA A 19 -39.69 18.00 -30.13
CA ALA A 19 -40.32 19.02 -30.95
C ALA A 19 -41.72 18.61 -31.47
N ASP A 20 -42.01 17.30 -31.48
CA ASP A 20 -43.27 16.71 -31.91
C ASP A 20 -44.32 16.61 -30.78
N GLU A 21 -44.03 17.12 -29.57
CA GLU A 21 -44.90 16.96 -28.40
C GLU A 21 -44.90 18.18 -27.46
N ASP A 22 -46.04 18.41 -26.79
CA ASP A 22 -46.21 19.50 -25.81
C ASP A 22 -45.75 19.15 -24.38
N GLY A 23 -45.29 17.92 -24.13
CA GLY A 23 -44.95 17.42 -22.81
C GLY A 23 -43.47 17.04 -22.60
N ASP A 24 -42.99 17.22 -21.37
CA ASP A 24 -41.67 16.73 -20.97
C ASP A 24 -41.68 15.23 -20.66
N ARG A 25 -40.73 14.48 -21.20
CA ARG A 25 -40.51 13.06 -20.91
C ARG A 25 -39.33 12.84 -19.96
N PRO A 26 -39.42 11.90 -19.00
CA PRO A 26 -38.26 11.44 -18.25
C PRO A 26 -37.18 10.86 -19.18
N VAL A 27 -35.93 11.28 -18.97
CA VAL A 27 -34.75 10.76 -19.67
C VAL A 27 -33.71 10.25 -18.68
N ARG A 28 -33.03 9.15 -19.02
CA ARG A 28 -31.95 8.55 -18.24
C ARG A 28 -30.79 8.14 -19.13
N LEU A 29 -29.58 8.47 -18.69
CA LEU A 29 -28.33 8.04 -19.29
C LEU A 29 -27.57 7.17 -18.29
N ASP A 30 -27.10 6.00 -18.73
CA ASP A 30 -26.16 5.16 -18.00
C ASP A 30 -24.92 4.94 -18.87
N LEU A 31 -23.83 5.61 -18.54
CA LEU A 31 -22.64 5.73 -19.38
C LEU A 31 -21.42 5.07 -18.74
N LEU A 32 -20.56 4.51 -19.59
CA LEU A 32 -19.21 4.06 -19.28
C LEU A 32 -18.24 4.87 -20.15
N ALA A 33 -17.47 5.74 -19.50
CA ALA A 33 -16.44 6.54 -20.14
C ALA A 33 -15.08 5.85 -20.04
N ARG A 34 -14.35 5.80 -21.16
CA ARG A 34 -12.98 5.29 -21.27
C ARG A 34 -12.11 6.36 -21.93
N ALA A 35 -11.12 6.86 -21.21
CA ALA A 35 -10.09 7.76 -21.74
C ALA A 35 -8.77 7.00 -21.83
N ASP A 36 -7.99 7.19 -22.89
CA ASP A 36 -6.65 6.59 -23.03
C ASP A 36 -5.57 7.29 -22.19
N ALA A 37 -5.96 8.33 -21.43
CA ALA A 37 -5.09 9.08 -20.54
C ALA A 37 -5.62 9.15 -19.10
N VAL A 38 -4.74 9.50 -18.17
CA VAL A 38 -5.11 9.84 -16.79
C VAL A 38 -5.87 11.16 -16.79
N LEU A 39 -7.08 11.16 -16.23
CA LEU A 39 -7.89 12.37 -16.08
C LEU A 39 -7.23 13.30 -15.06
N LEU A 40 -6.73 14.43 -15.54
CA LEU A 40 -6.09 15.47 -14.74
C LEU A 40 -6.86 16.78 -14.86
N PRO A 41 -7.25 17.46 -13.76
CA PRO A 41 -8.11 18.65 -13.82
C PRO A 41 -7.59 19.78 -14.71
N HIS A 42 -6.27 19.93 -14.81
CA HIS A 42 -5.60 21.01 -15.55
C HIS A 42 -5.42 20.70 -17.05
N ARG A 43 -5.78 19.51 -17.52
CA ARG A 43 -5.65 19.09 -18.92
C ARG A 43 -7.02 18.85 -19.55
N THR A 44 -7.09 19.03 -20.87
CA THR A 44 -8.23 18.56 -21.65
C THR A 44 -8.06 17.06 -21.92
N THR A 45 -9.03 16.25 -21.48
CA THR A 45 -9.04 14.80 -21.70
C THR A 45 -10.23 14.42 -22.55
N ARG A 46 -10.01 13.65 -23.62
CA ARG A 46 -11.09 13.04 -24.40
C ARG A 46 -11.32 11.61 -23.92
N ALA A 47 -12.58 11.22 -23.84
CA ALA A 47 -13.01 9.88 -23.49
C ALA A 47 -14.04 9.40 -24.51
N HIS A 48 -13.93 8.14 -24.92
CA HIS A 48 -15.00 7.45 -25.62
C HIS A 48 -16.05 7.01 -24.59
N VAL A 49 -17.32 7.14 -24.96
CA VAL A 49 -18.46 6.82 -24.11
C VAL A 49 -19.28 5.74 -24.79
N SER A 50 -19.67 4.74 -24.00
CA SER A 50 -20.61 3.68 -24.39
C SER A 50 -21.65 3.53 -23.29
N GLY A 51 -22.89 3.19 -23.59
CA GLY A 51 -23.92 3.09 -22.56
C GLY A 51 -25.34 2.95 -23.08
N ARG A 52 -26.30 3.22 -22.19
CA ARG A 52 -27.74 3.12 -22.48
C ARG A 52 -28.42 4.48 -22.34
N VAL A 53 -29.22 4.86 -23.33
CA VAL A 53 -30.07 6.06 -23.34
C VAL A 53 -31.52 5.63 -23.30
N ARG A 54 -32.28 6.17 -22.34
CA ARG A 54 -33.71 5.89 -22.17
C ARG A 54 -34.51 7.18 -22.18
N ILE A 55 -35.46 7.29 -23.08
CA ILE A 55 -36.48 8.34 -23.12
C ILE A 55 -37.82 7.65 -22.95
N ALA A 56 -38.54 7.96 -21.88
CA ALA A 56 -39.75 7.24 -21.50
C ALA A 56 -40.75 7.17 -22.65
N GLY A 57 -41.06 5.96 -23.10
CA GLY A 57 -42.03 5.68 -24.17
C GLY A 57 -41.57 6.00 -25.59
N ARG A 58 -40.30 6.38 -25.82
CA ARG A 58 -39.76 6.72 -27.15
C ARG A 58 -38.45 5.99 -27.48
N ALA A 59 -37.53 5.90 -26.51
CA ALA A 59 -36.20 5.32 -26.74
C ALA A 59 -35.76 4.41 -25.60
N ASP A 60 -35.14 3.29 -25.94
CA ASP A 60 -34.44 2.41 -25.02
C ASP A 60 -33.24 1.75 -25.71
N ASP A 61 -32.24 2.57 -26.03
CA ASP A 61 -31.05 2.13 -26.76
C ASP A 61 -29.93 1.74 -25.80
N ALA A 62 -29.53 0.47 -25.81
CA ALA A 62 -28.47 -0.07 -24.99
C ALA A 62 -27.06 0.05 -25.61
N GLU A 63 -26.98 0.51 -26.86
CA GLU A 63 -25.76 0.60 -27.67
C GLU A 63 -25.41 2.06 -27.99
N ALA A 64 -25.80 2.99 -27.12
CA ALA A 64 -25.49 4.39 -27.29
C ALA A 64 -23.97 4.64 -27.16
N GLU A 65 -23.41 5.37 -28.11
CA GLU A 65 -21.96 5.61 -28.20
C GLU A 65 -21.64 7.07 -28.50
N GLY A 66 -20.47 7.53 -28.07
CA GLY A 66 -20.05 8.88 -28.38
C GLY A 66 -18.77 9.32 -27.70
N GLU A 67 -18.63 10.62 -27.53
CA GLU A 67 -17.44 11.24 -26.97
C GLU A 67 -17.78 12.17 -25.81
N LEU A 68 -16.82 12.25 -24.89
CA LEU A 68 -16.82 13.13 -23.76
C LEU A 68 -15.51 13.93 -23.75
N GLU A 69 -15.61 15.25 -23.84
CA GLU A 69 -14.47 16.17 -23.66
C GLU A 69 -14.51 16.77 -22.26
N ILE A 70 -13.48 16.51 -21.46
CA ILE A 70 -13.36 16.91 -20.06
C ILE A 70 -12.29 17.99 -19.96
N ALA A 71 -12.69 19.26 -19.79
CA ALA A 71 -11.79 20.41 -19.72
C ALA A 71 -12.20 21.40 -18.60
N PRO A 72 -12.16 20.99 -17.32
CA PRO A 72 -12.79 21.74 -16.23
C PRO A 72 -12.04 23.03 -15.85
N LEU A 73 -10.72 23.09 -16.03
CA LEU A 73 -9.92 24.31 -15.77
C LEU A 73 -9.63 25.10 -17.04
N SER A 74 -9.20 24.44 -18.12
CA SER A 74 -8.76 25.08 -19.36
C SER A 74 -9.92 25.70 -20.15
N ARG A 75 -11.06 25.01 -20.23
CA ARG A 75 -12.25 25.46 -20.99
C ARG A 75 -13.49 25.65 -20.12
N ARG A 76 -13.38 25.39 -18.81
CA ARG A 76 -14.51 25.42 -17.86
C ARG A 76 -15.72 24.63 -18.36
N ARG A 77 -15.49 23.50 -19.03
CA ARG A 77 -16.54 22.75 -19.71
C ARG A 77 -16.31 21.24 -19.69
N ILE A 78 -17.41 20.50 -19.60
CA ILE A 78 -17.46 19.06 -19.87
C ILE A 78 -18.52 18.83 -20.94
N ARG A 79 -18.12 18.50 -22.17
CA ARG A 79 -19.03 18.35 -23.33
C ARG A 79 -19.31 16.87 -23.61
N TYR A 80 -20.58 16.55 -23.82
CA TYR A 80 -21.10 15.23 -24.16
C TYR A 80 -21.64 15.29 -25.58
N ARG A 81 -21.20 14.37 -26.43
CA ARG A 81 -21.79 14.14 -27.75
C ARG A 81 -22.05 12.65 -27.89
N ILE A 82 -23.31 12.24 -27.73
CA ILE A 82 -23.72 10.83 -27.66
C ILE A 82 -24.73 10.56 -28.75
N THR A 83 -24.52 9.49 -29.50
CA THR A 83 -25.39 9.02 -30.56
C THR A 83 -26.18 7.82 -30.06
N PHE A 84 -27.48 7.79 -30.33
CA PHE A 84 -28.36 6.70 -29.91
C PHE A 84 -29.55 6.53 -30.88
N ALA A 85 -30.20 5.37 -30.84
CA ALA A 85 -31.38 5.05 -31.63
C ALA A 85 -32.70 5.39 -30.90
N MET A 86 -33.67 5.92 -31.63
CA MET A 86 -35.05 6.15 -31.16
C MET A 86 -36.00 5.88 -32.32
N GLU A 87 -36.88 4.88 -32.18
CA GLU A 87 -37.92 4.58 -33.18
C GLU A 87 -37.37 4.39 -34.61
N GLY A 88 -36.21 3.74 -34.75
CA GLY A 88 -35.54 3.53 -36.04
C GLY A 88 -34.73 4.72 -36.57
N ARG A 89 -34.76 5.86 -35.88
CA ARG A 89 -33.99 7.07 -36.20
C ARG A 89 -32.72 7.16 -35.36
N ARG A 90 -31.68 7.81 -35.89
CA ARG A 90 -30.39 7.99 -35.21
C ARG A 90 -30.25 9.44 -34.76
N LEU A 91 -30.23 9.66 -33.44
CA LEU A 91 -30.13 10.99 -32.86
C LEU A 91 -28.78 11.23 -32.21
N THR A 92 -28.38 12.49 -32.20
CA THR A 92 -27.22 12.99 -31.45
C THR A 92 -27.67 13.88 -30.30
N LEU A 93 -27.36 13.48 -29.08
CA LEU A 93 -27.40 14.33 -27.89
C LEU A 93 -26.10 15.14 -27.80
N ASP A 94 -26.18 16.46 -27.92
CA ASP A 94 -25.06 17.38 -27.68
C ASP A 94 -25.38 18.30 -26.51
N GLY A 95 -24.53 18.30 -25.50
CA GLY A 95 -24.73 19.11 -24.30
C GLY A 95 -23.42 19.34 -23.57
N TRP A 96 -23.40 20.33 -22.68
CA TRP A 96 -22.23 20.56 -21.84
C TRP A 96 -22.54 21.06 -20.44
N LYS A 97 -21.71 20.64 -19.50
CA LYS A 97 -21.67 21.18 -18.13
C LYS A 97 -20.72 22.38 -18.10
N SER A 98 -21.20 23.53 -17.65
CA SER A 98 -20.40 24.75 -17.50
C SER A 98 -19.78 24.81 -16.11
N VAL A 99 -18.50 24.47 -15.98
CA VAL A 99 -17.78 24.33 -14.71
C VAL A 99 -17.48 25.69 -14.10
N SER A 100 -17.99 25.96 -12.90
CA SER A 100 -17.77 27.23 -12.20
C SER A 100 -17.20 27.01 -10.81
N PRO A 101 -16.04 27.61 -10.48
CA PRO A 101 -15.46 27.51 -9.14
C PRO A 101 -16.32 28.19 -8.07
N LYS A 102 -17.21 29.12 -8.45
CA LYS A 102 -18.12 29.81 -7.52
C LYS A 102 -19.30 28.93 -7.08
N ARG A 103 -19.68 27.91 -7.87
CA ARG A 103 -20.79 26.98 -7.58
C ARG A 103 -20.42 25.56 -8.03
N PRO A 104 -19.43 24.92 -7.38
CA PRO A 104 -18.81 23.68 -7.88
C PRO A 104 -19.80 22.50 -7.96
N LEU A 105 -20.74 22.39 -7.02
CA LEU A 105 -21.72 21.30 -7.01
C LEU A 105 -22.77 21.44 -8.12
N ALA A 106 -23.38 22.62 -8.25
CA ALA A 106 -24.41 22.86 -9.28
C ALA A 106 -23.83 22.78 -10.69
N SER A 107 -22.62 23.33 -10.90
CA SER A 107 -21.96 23.36 -12.21
C SER A 107 -21.47 22.00 -12.73
N LEU A 108 -21.29 21.01 -11.84
CA LEU A 108 -20.84 19.66 -12.20
C LEU A 108 -21.99 18.65 -12.32
N THR A 109 -23.20 19.03 -11.93
CA THR A 109 -24.33 18.11 -11.81
C THR A 109 -25.44 18.37 -12.82
N VAL A 110 -25.49 19.55 -13.43
CA VAL A 110 -26.53 19.90 -14.42
C VAL A 110 -25.93 19.88 -15.82
N LEU A 111 -26.54 19.10 -16.71
CA LEU A 111 -26.20 18.98 -18.13
C LEU A 111 -27.41 19.39 -18.97
N PRO A 112 -27.49 20.66 -19.42
CA PRO A 112 -28.38 21.02 -20.52
C PRO A 112 -27.90 20.33 -21.81
N PHE A 113 -28.83 19.87 -22.62
CA PHE A 113 -28.54 19.23 -23.90
C PHE A 113 -29.61 19.51 -24.94
N THR A 114 -29.21 19.35 -26.20
CA THR A 114 -30.08 19.43 -27.38
C THR A 114 -30.00 18.11 -28.14
N LEU A 115 -31.12 17.64 -28.67
CA LEU A 115 -31.19 16.49 -29.56
C LEU A 115 -31.20 16.96 -31.01
N TYR A 116 -30.37 16.30 -31.82
CA TYR A 116 -30.27 16.53 -33.25
C TYR A 116 -30.55 15.26 -34.05
N GLU A 117 -31.26 15.41 -35.15
CA GLU A 117 -31.43 14.40 -36.22
C GLU A 117 -30.89 15.03 -37.51
N ASP A 118 -29.87 14.42 -38.12
CA ASP A 118 -29.21 14.94 -39.34
C ASP A 118 -28.78 16.42 -39.30
N GLY A 119 -28.57 16.97 -38.10
CA GLY A 119 -28.18 18.37 -37.88
C GLY A 119 -29.35 19.28 -37.51
N ASP A 120 -30.59 18.84 -37.68
CA ASP A 120 -31.79 19.56 -37.29
C ASP A 120 -32.13 19.32 -35.83
N ARG A 121 -32.53 20.39 -35.14
CA ARG A 121 -32.89 20.32 -33.73
C ARG A 121 -34.28 19.71 -33.56
N VAL A 122 -34.36 18.59 -32.85
CA VAL A 122 -35.60 17.83 -32.64
C VAL A 122 -35.99 17.70 -31.17
N GLY A 123 -35.20 18.24 -30.25
CA GLY A 123 -35.58 18.32 -28.85
C GLY A 123 -34.57 19.05 -27.98
N GLU A 124 -34.97 19.37 -26.76
CA GLU A 124 -34.08 19.93 -25.73
C GLU A 124 -34.41 19.38 -24.36
N GLY A 125 -33.41 19.34 -23.47
CA GLY A 125 -33.63 18.81 -22.15
C GLY A 125 -32.56 19.18 -21.16
N THR A 126 -32.77 18.74 -19.93
CA THR A 126 -31.79 18.90 -18.85
C THR A 126 -31.67 17.60 -18.09
N LEU A 127 -30.42 17.12 -18.01
CA LEU A 127 -29.99 15.99 -17.20
C LEU A 127 -29.37 16.50 -15.89
N ARG A 128 -29.59 15.74 -14.82
CA ARG A 128 -29.02 15.98 -13.51
C ARG A 128 -28.35 14.72 -12.99
N PHE A 129 -27.13 14.87 -12.46
CA PHE A 129 -26.45 13.83 -11.72
C PHE A 129 -27.09 13.69 -10.33
N PRO A 130 -27.62 12.52 -9.94
CA PRO A 130 -28.32 12.35 -8.67
C PRO A 130 -27.30 12.27 -7.52
N LEU A 131 -26.86 13.41 -6.99
CA LEU A 131 -25.79 13.48 -5.97
C LEU A 131 -26.03 12.55 -4.77
N ALA A 132 -27.25 12.53 -4.23
CA ALA A 132 -27.58 11.78 -3.02
C ALA A 132 -27.39 10.26 -3.16
N THR A 133 -27.65 9.70 -4.35
CA THR A 133 -27.62 8.24 -4.58
C THR A 133 -26.51 7.80 -5.54
N GLY A 134 -26.05 8.69 -6.41
CA GLY A 134 -25.09 8.40 -7.49
C GLY A 134 -23.63 8.72 -7.16
N LEU A 135 -23.34 9.58 -6.19
CA LEU A 135 -21.95 10.05 -5.94
C LEU A 135 -21.02 8.92 -5.48
N LEU A 136 -21.43 8.11 -4.51
CA LEU A 136 -20.60 7.00 -4.01
C LEU A 136 -20.35 5.93 -5.09
N PRO A 137 -21.37 5.42 -5.82
CA PRO A 137 -21.16 4.51 -6.95
C PRO A 137 -20.26 5.09 -8.04
N PHE A 138 -20.45 6.37 -8.39
CA PHE A 138 -19.63 7.09 -9.37
C PHE A 138 -18.16 7.09 -8.96
N LEU A 139 -17.83 7.56 -7.75
CA LEU A 139 -16.45 7.60 -7.25
C LEU A 139 -15.84 6.19 -7.13
N ALA A 140 -16.62 5.19 -6.73
CA ALA A 140 -16.18 3.81 -6.64
C ALA A 140 -15.91 3.15 -8.01
N SER A 141 -16.50 3.68 -9.08
CA SER A 141 -16.35 3.17 -10.44
C SER A 141 -15.00 3.50 -11.08
N PHE A 142 -14.32 4.56 -10.61
CA PHE A 142 -13.05 4.99 -11.19
C PHE A 142 -12.00 3.88 -11.15
N ARG A 143 -11.39 3.64 -12.30
CA ARG A 143 -10.22 2.80 -12.48
C ARG A 143 -9.16 3.65 -13.17
N PHE A 144 -7.98 3.69 -12.56
CA PHE A 144 -6.81 4.39 -13.07
C PHE A 144 -5.76 3.37 -13.52
N PRO A 145 -4.80 3.76 -14.37
CA PRO A 145 -3.68 2.92 -14.75
C PRO A 145 -2.99 2.37 -13.53
N ARG A 146 -2.74 1.07 -13.51
CA ARG A 146 -1.78 0.50 -12.57
C ARG A 146 -0.41 0.91 -13.10
N ALA A 147 0.31 1.75 -12.35
CA ALA A 147 1.71 2.02 -12.68
C ALA A 147 2.43 0.67 -12.79
N ALA A 148 3.16 0.45 -13.88
CA ALA A 148 4.06 -0.69 -13.98
C ALA A 148 4.92 -0.73 -12.71
N ALA A 149 5.00 -1.89 -12.07
CA ALA A 149 5.89 -2.05 -10.94
C ALA A 149 7.30 -1.76 -11.46
N PRO A 150 8.07 -0.86 -10.84
CA PRO A 150 9.49 -0.79 -11.14
C PRO A 150 10.11 -2.17 -10.90
N PRO A 151 11.16 -2.55 -11.65
CA PRO A 151 11.85 -3.82 -11.42
C PRO A 151 12.28 -3.92 -9.96
N ALA A 152 12.15 -5.12 -9.37
CA ALA A 152 12.40 -5.40 -7.95
C ALA A 152 13.81 -4.93 -7.51
N ASP A 153 14.77 -4.92 -8.43
CA ASP A 153 16.16 -4.54 -8.21
C ASP A 153 16.33 -3.09 -7.72
N ARG A 154 15.40 -2.17 -8.04
CA ARG A 154 15.48 -0.76 -7.61
C ARG A 154 15.14 -0.54 -6.15
N ASP A 155 14.44 -1.47 -5.52
CA ASP A 155 14.07 -1.34 -4.11
C ASP A 155 15.25 -1.71 -3.19
N LEU A 156 16.34 -2.29 -3.72
CA LEU A 156 17.58 -2.57 -2.99
C LEU A 156 18.65 -1.47 -3.08
N THR A 157 18.61 -0.57 -4.06
CA THR A 157 19.54 0.59 -4.11
C THR A 157 19.39 1.51 -2.90
N SER A 158 20.49 2.07 -2.39
CA SER A 158 20.44 3.08 -1.33
C SER A 158 19.65 4.32 -1.79
N ARG A 159 18.79 4.83 -0.91
CA ARG A 159 18.02 6.05 -1.13
C ARG A 159 18.72 7.30 -0.63
N TRP A 160 19.77 7.12 0.16
CA TRP A 160 20.49 8.22 0.75
C TRP A 160 21.20 9.04 -0.34
N ASP A 161 20.98 10.35 -0.31
CA ASP A 161 21.47 11.33 -1.28
C ASP A 161 22.57 12.23 -0.70
N GLY A 162 23.15 11.83 0.44
CA GLY A 162 24.12 12.63 1.19
C GLY A 162 23.50 13.50 2.29
N THR A 163 22.17 13.58 2.38
CA THR A 163 21.50 14.40 3.41
C THR A 163 21.80 13.90 4.83
N PRO A 164 22.28 14.76 5.76
CA PRO A 164 22.43 14.42 7.18
C PRO A 164 21.11 14.05 7.87
N GLY A 165 21.18 13.41 9.03
CA GLY A 165 19.98 13.03 9.80
C GLY A 165 19.13 11.97 9.10
N ARG A 166 19.80 10.95 8.56
CA ARG A 166 19.17 9.84 7.84
C ARG A 166 19.63 8.50 8.37
N THR A 167 18.71 7.56 8.45
CA THR A 167 19.01 6.13 8.59
C THR A 167 18.38 5.37 7.44
N GLU A 168 19.09 4.37 6.96
CA GLU A 168 18.61 3.42 5.96
C GLU A 168 18.98 2.00 6.38
N VAL A 169 17.99 1.11 6.38
CA VAL A 169 18.15 -0.29 6.84
C VAL A 169 17.81 -1.24 5.70
N TRP A 170 18.67 -2.25 5.53
CA TRP A 170 18.40 -3.50 4.83
C TRP A 170 18.26 -4.61 5.86
N TYR A 171 17.05 -5.12 5.98
CA TYR A 171 16.67 -6.09 6.98
C TYR A 171 16.31 -7.41 6.29
N THR A 172 16.80 -8.52 6.80
CA THR A 172 16.39 -9.86 6.36
C THR A 172 16.06 -10.70 7.57
N THR A 173 14.90 -11.34 7.51
CA THR A 173 14.50 -12.37 8.47
C THR A 173 14.12 -13.65 7.75
N LEU A 174 14.40 -14.80 8.36
CA LEU A 174 14.01 -16.11 7.85
C LEU A 174 13.96 -17.15 8.97
N THR A 175 13.27 -18.25 8.72
CA THR A 175 13.25 -19.42 9.59
C THR A 175 13.79 -20.62 8.84
N ASP A 176 14.81 -21.28 9.41
CA ASP A 176 15.30 -22.56 8.91
C ASP A 176 14.28 -23.67 9.22
N PRO A 177 13.65 -24.31 8.21
CA PRO A 177 12.66 -25.34 8.45
C PRO A 177 13.27 -26.63 9.01
N ALA A 178 14.57 -26.87 8.85
CA ALA A 178 15.21 -28.09 9.32
C ALA A 178 15.48 -28.07 10.83
N THR A 179 15.89 -26.91 11.36
CA THR A 179 16.27 -26.77 12.78
C THR A 179 15.29 -25.92 13.59
N ASP A 180 14.25 -25.37 12.95
CA ASP A 180 13.37 -24.36 13.53
C ASP A 180 14.11 -23.08 13.96
N SER A 181 15.36 -22.84 13.55
CA SER A 181 16.10 -21.65 13.95
C SER A 181 15.58 -20.39 13.24
N GLY A 182 15.40 -19.30 13.99
CA GLY A 182 15.15 -17.97 13.41
C GLY A 182 16.47 -17.27 13.11
N ILE A 183 16.52 -16.46 12.05
CA ILE A 183 17.72 -15.74 11.63
C ILE A 183 17.36 -14.28 11.34
N TRP A 184 18.18 -13.38 11.86
CA TRP A 184 18.07 -11.95 11.67
C TRP A 184 19.37 -11.37 11.13
N LEU A 185 19.30 -10.71 9.97
CA LEU A 185 20.38 -9.93 9.38
C LEU A 185 19.93 -8.47 9.29
N HIS A 186 20.67 -7.58 9.95
CA HIS A 186 20.41 -6.13 9.93
C HIS A 186 21.64 -5.40 9.42
N HIS A 187 21.46 -4.63 8.36
CA HIS A 187 22.50 -3.77 7.80
C HIS A 187 21.97 -2.35 7.79
N GLU A 188 22.73 -1.42 8.36
CA GLU A 188 22.28 -0.07 8.60
C GLU A 188 23.33 0.95 8.15
N LEU A 189 22.85 1.94 7.40
CA LEU A 189 23.53 3.18 7.13
C LEU A 189 22.99 4.24 8.09
N VAL A 190 23.88 4.90 8.82
CA VAL A 190 23.55 6.08 9.62
C VAL A 190 24.32 7.28 9.08
N ALA A 191 23.60 8.34 8.74
CA ALA A 191 24.14 9.66 8.42
C ALA A 191 23.84 10.60 9.59
N PRO A 192 24.82 10.86 10.49
CA PRO A 192 24.63 11.72 11.65
C PRO A 192 24.06 13.11 11.32
N SER A 193 23.29 13.68 12.23
CA SER A 193 22.62 14.98 12.06
C SER A 193 23.56 16.17 12.24
N ASP A 194 24.69 15.96 12.91
CA ASP A 194 25.75 16.96 13.14
C ASP A 194 26.70 17.14 11.93
N GLY A 195 26.50 16.35 10.86
CA GLY A 195 27.33 16.37 9.66
C GLY A 195 28.59 15.51 9.76
N SER A 196 28.75 14.74 10.84
CA SER A 196 29.80 13.73 10.95
C SER A 196 29.70 12.68 9.84
N VAL A 197 30.80 12.00 9.54
CA VAL A 197 30.91 11.02 8.45
C VAL A 197 29.84 9.93 8.60
N ALA A 198 29.06 9.71 7.54
CA ALA A 198 28.09 8.62 7.48
C ALA A 198 28.80 7.27 7.58
N TYR A 199 28.22 6.34 8.33
CA TYR A 199 28.82 5.04 8.59
C TYR A 199 27.84 3.90 8.38
N ALA A 200 28.38 2.74 8.01
CA ALA A 200 27.69 1.47 7.96
C ALA A 200 27.97 0.67 9.23
N HIS A 201 26.96 0.00 9.76
CA HIS A 201 27.08 -0.99 10.81
C HIS A 201 25.94 -1.99 10.73
N GLY A 202 25.92 -2.98 11.60
CA GLY A 202 24.83 -3.94 11.64
C GLY A 202 25.12 -5.14 12.52
N TRP A 203 24.34 -6.20 12.33
CA TRP A 203 24.50 -7.45 13.05
C TRP A 203 23.88 -8.63 12.32
N ILE A 204 24.31 -9.81 12.74
CA ILE A 204 23.63 -11.08 12.51
C ILE A 204 23.23 -11.67 13.86
N ALA A 205 22.04 -12.26 13.94
CA ALA A 205 21.60 -13.04 15.07
C ALA A 205 20.96 -14.35 14.60
N VAL A 206 21.22 -15.43 15.33
CA VAL A 206 20.56 -16.73 15.18
C VAL A 206 19.81 -17.02 16.48
N PHE A 207 18.57 -17.48 16.35
CA PHE A 207 17.66 -17.82 17.42
C PHE A 207 17.39 -19.33 17.35
N PRO A 208 18.25 -20.18 17.94
CA PRO A 208 18.04 -21.63 17.96
C PRO A 208 16.70 -21.95 18.64
N LYS A 209 16.02 -23.01 18.18
CA LYS A 209 14.80 -23.51 18.84
C LYS A 209 15.01 -23.74 20.34
N ASP A 210 16.14 -24.37 20.65
CA ASP A 210 16.52 -24.78 22.00
C ASP A 210 17.77 -24.01 22.44
N GLY A 211 17.58 -22.80 22.97
CA GLY A 211 18.68 -22.01 23.51
C GLY A 211 18.46 -20.51 23.41
N PRO A 212 19.38 -19.71 23.99
CA PRO A 212 19.36 -18.27 23.82
C PRO A 212 19.78 -17.87 22.41
N ALA A 213 19.36 -16.68 21.98
CA ALA A 213 19.85 -16.08 20.75
C ALA A 213 21.37 -15.79 20.83
N GLU A 214 22.09 -16.11 19.77
CA GLU A 214 23.50 -15.79 19.58
C GLU A 214 23.63 -14.72 18.50
N HIS A 215 24.48 -13.71 18.73
CA HIS A 215 24.61 -12.60 17.79
C HIS A 215 26.00 -11.98 17.82
N THR A 216 26.29 -11.19 16.81
CA THR A 216 27.48 -10.35 16.76
C THR A 216 27.24 -9.12 15.90
N ARG A 217 27.98 -8.05 16.18
CA ARG A 217 27.92 -6.77 15.46
C ARG A 217 29.11 -6.61 14.53
N PHE A 218 28.92 -5.80 13.50
CA PHE A 218 29.99 -5.29 12.64
C PHE A 218 29.87 -3.78 12.48
N GLY A 219 30.96 -3.14 12.05
CA GLY A 219 31.08 -1.69 12.03
C GLY A 219 31.19 -1.08 13.44
N PRO A 220 31.14 0.26 13.55
CA PRO A 220 30.91 1.21 12.47
C PRO A 220 32.12 1.37 11.55
N VAL A 221 31.86 1.48 10.25
CA VAL A 221 32.87 1.75 9.20
C VAL A 221 32.38 2.86 8.28
N PRO A 222 33.26 3.66 7.67
CA PRO A 222 32.84 4.71 6.73
C PRO A 222 31.94 4.15 5.61
N TRP A 223 30.83 4.82 5.35
CA TRP A 223 29.91 4.39 4.29
C TRP A 223 30.47 4.69 2.91
N THR A 224 30.39 3.69 2.02
CA THR A 224 30.63 3.86 0.59
C THR A 224 29.38 3.46 -0.18
N ALA A 225 28.79 4.39 -0.91
CA ALA A 225 27.57 4.12 -1.67
C ALA A 225 27.83 3.07 -2.76
N HIS A 226 26.91 2.10 -2.89
CA HIS A 226 26.95 1.09 -3.94
C HIS A 226 25.60 1.04 -4.68
N PRO A 227 25.58 0.99 -6.03
CA PRO A 227 24.34 1.11 -6.81
C PRO A 227 23.36 -0.06 -6.59
N GLU A 228 23.88 -1.23 -6.21
CA GLU A 228 23.12 -2.48 -6.10
C GLU A 228 22.64 -2.80 -4.68
N GLY A 229 23.02 -2.01 -3.67
CA GLY A 229 22.56 -2.22 -2.30
C GLY A 229 23.58 -1.86 -1.23
N PHE A 230 23.64 -2.68 -0.19
CA PHE A 230 24.54 -2.44 0.95
C PHE A 230 25.89 -3.08 0.69
N THR A 231 26.98 -2.36 0.96
CA THR A 231 28.34 -2.93 0.98
C THR A 231 29.20 -2.24 2.03
N ALA A 232 29.80 -3.02 2.93
CA ALA A 232 30.70 -2.52 3.96
C ALA A 232 31.68 -3.64 4.37
N GLU A 233 32.99 -3.41 4.27
CA GLU A 233 34.05 -4.37 4.67
C GLU A 233 33.81 -5.83 4.24
N GLY A 234 33.46 -6.06 2.96
CA GLY A 234 33.22 -7.41 2.43
C GLY A 234 31.85 -8.01 2.78
N ILE A 235 31.04 -7.34 3.61
CA ILE A 235 29.62 -7.63 3.82
C ILE A 235 28.81 -7.01 2.69
N CYS A 236 27.87 -7.76 2.15
CA CYS A 236 27.11 -7.38 0.97
C CYS A 236 25.65 -7.84 1.05
N VAL A 237 24.73 -6.92 0.72
CA VAL A 237 23.33 -7.21 0.40
C VAL A 237 23.05 -6.67 -0.99
N ARG A 238 22.81 -7.58 -1.93
CA ARG A 238 22.50 -7.30 -3.34
C ARG A 238 21.33 -8.17 -3.79
N PRO A 239 20.68 -7.86 -4.92
CA PRO A 239 19.64 -8.72 -5.48
C PRO A 239 20.09 -10.18 -5.53
N GLY A 240 19.34 -11.05 -4.84
CA GLY A 240 19.58 -12.48 -4.81
C GLY A 240 20.80 -12.95 -4.02
N ARG A 241 21.55 -12.09 -3.33
CA ARG A 241 22.77 -12.48 -2.62
C ARG A 241 22.99 -11.70 -1.33
N LEU A 242 23.23 -12.44 -0.24
CA LEU A 242 23.65 -11.91 1.05
C LEU A 242 24.90 -12.65 1.51
N THR A 243 26.02 -11.94 1.66
CA THR A 243 27.30 -12.53 2.06
C THR A 243 27.99 -11.65 3.09
N GLY A 244 28.71 -12.27 4.03
CA GLY A 244 29.51 -11.49 4.97
C GLY A 244 30.12 -12.32 6.08
N SER A 245 30.92 -11.64 6.90
CA SER A 245 31.55 -12.18 8.09
C SER A 245 31.60 -11.13 9.19
N ALA A 246 31.29 -11.52 10.42
CA ALA A 246 31.39 -10.67 11.60
C ALA A 246 31.71 -11.55 12.80
N GLY A 247 32.76 -11.24 13.57
CA GLY A 247 33.19 -12.09 14.68
C GLY A 247 33.36 -13.56 14.27
N THR A 248 32.67 -14.47 14.96
CA THR A 248 32.65 -15.92 14.66
C THR A 248 31.58 -16.31 13.63
N PHE A 249 30.82 -15.35 13.11
CA PHE A 249 29.75 -15.58 12.15
C PHE A 249 30.26 -15.40 10.72
N THR A 250 29.86 -16.31 9.84
CA THR A 250 30.01 -16.16 8.39
C THR A 250 28.73 -16.62 7.70
N TRP A 251 28.31 -15.93 6.64
CA TRP A 251 27.13 -16.30 5.88
C TRP A 251 27.33 -16.11 4.39
N ALA A 252 26.71 -16.99 3.63
CA ALA A 252 26.60 -16.90 2.18
C ALA A 252 25.25 -17.47 1.77
N LEU A 253 24.30 -16.59 1.47
CA LEU A 253 22.91 -16.90 1.18
C LEU A 253 22.53 -16.40 -0.21
N THR A 254 21.69 -17.18 -0.87
CA THR A 254 20.96 -16.79 -2.09
C THR A 254 19.52 -16.49 -1.72
N GLU A 255 19.01 -15.33 -2.12
CA GLU A 255 17.61 -14.94 -1.93
C GLU A 255 16.84 -15.15 -3.24
N SER A 256 15.67 -15.76 -3.14
CA SER A 256 14.71 -15.91 -4.26
C SER A 256 13.37 -15.28 -3.86
N PRO A 257 13.11 -14.01 -4.23
CA PRO A 257 11.86 -13.33 -3.92
C PRO A 257 10.63 -13.99 -4.55
N GLU A 258 9.55 -14.10 -3.78
CA GLU A 258 8.28 -14.67 -4.21
C GLU A 258 7.19 -13.58 -4.30
N GLY A 259 6.97 -13.08 -5.52
CA GLY A 259 5.92 -12.11 -5.80
C GLY A 259 6.38 -10.64 -5.71
N PRO A 260 5.44 -9.69 -5.84
CA PRO A 260 5.77 -8.27 -5.94
C PRO A 260 6.08 -7.64 -4.57
N PRO A 261 6.81 -6.51 -4.54
CA PRO A 261 7.05 -5.75 -3.32
C PRO A 261 5.77 -5.38 -2.56
N LEU A 262 5.85 -5.44 -1.23
CA LEU A 262 4.77 -5.07 -0.32
C LEU A 262 5.13 -3.77 0.41
N HIS A 263 4.38 -2.70 0.12
CA HIS A 263 4.50 -1.47 0.89
C HIS A 263 3.59 -1.54 2.12
N THR A 264 4.19 -1.55 3.31
CA THR A 264 3.48 -1.47 4.60
C THR A 264 2.87 -0.08 4.79
N PHE A 265 3.60 0.94 4.37
CA PHE A 265 3.17 2.34 4.35
C PHE A 265 2.59 2.74 2.97
N PRO A 266 1.90 3.88 2.87
CA PRO A 266 1.53 4.46 1.58
C PRO A 266 2.73 4.61 0.63
N ARG A 267 2.61 4.20 -0.64
CA ARG A 267 3.74 4.19 -1.59
C ARG A 267 4.42 5.55 -1.75
N TRP A 268 3.67 6.64 -1.57
CA TRP A 268 4.22 8.00 -1.66
C TRP A 268 5.21 8.29 -0.54
N SER A 269 5.10 7.67 0.64
CA SER A 269 5.99 7.93 1.77
C SER A 269 7.36 7.29 1.58
N TRP A 270 7.42 6.15 0.87
CA TRP A 270 8.68 5.59 0.40
C TRP A 270 9.38 6.55 -0.56
N ARG A 271 8.62 7.15 -1.50
CA ARG A 271 9.17 8.07 -2.50
C ARG A 271 9.54 9.44 -1.93
N ARG A 272 8.81 9.89 -0.91
CA ARG A 272 8.93 11.21 -0.29
C ARG A 272 9.10 11.02 1.21
N PRO A 273 10.30 11.24 1.77
CA PRO A 273 10.62 10.96 3.19
C PRO A 273 10.02 12.01 4.13
N TRP A 274 8.71 12.23 4.07
CA TRP A 274 7.98 13.18 4.93
C TRP A 274 7.52 12.56 6.26
N LEU A 275 7.39 11.23 6.29
CA LEU A 275 7.18 10.48 7.52
C LEU A 275 8.50 10.33 8.27
N PRO A 276 8.47 10.21 9.62
CA PRO A 276 9.68 9.97 10.41
C PRO A 276 10.51 8.81 9.86
N ALA A 277 9.85 7.69 9.55
CA ALA A 277 10.40 6.57 8.81
C ALA A 277 9.33 5.95 7.91
N SER A 278 9.75 5.27 6.85
CA SER A 278 8.89 4.42 6.01
C SER A 278 9.49 3.03 5.90
N HIS A 279 8.63 2.03 5.97
CA HIS A 279 8.99 0.62 5.80
C HIS A 279 8.28 0.02 4.58
N MET A 280 8.98 -0.85 3.87
CA MET A 280 8.43 -1.68 2.82
C MET A 280 9.27 -2.95 2.64
N LEU A 281 8.69 -3.98 2.04
CA LEU A 281 9.34 -5.26 1.79
C LEU A 281 9.58 -5.42 0.28
N PRO A 282 10.84 -5.37 -0.21
CA PRO A 282 11.12 -5.67 -1.61
C PRO A 282 10.71 -7.10 -1.93
N ALA A 283 10.95 -8.00 -0.97
CA ALA A 283 10.55 -9.39 -0.99
C ALA A 283 9.75 -9.70 0.29
N ALA A 284 8.43 -9.50 0.22
CA ALA A 284 7.54 -9.80 1.35
C ALA A 284 7.43 -11.31 1.64
N ARG A 285 7.84 -12.11 0.67
CA ARG A 285 8.10 -13.54 0.77
C ARG A 285 9.36 -13.79 -0.05
N ALA A 286 10.26 -14.60 0.48
CA ALA A 286 11.44 -15.04 -0.20
C ALA A 286 11.85 -16.42 0.30
N ARG A 287 12.60 -17.12 -0.54
CA ARG A 287 13.29 -18.36 -0.22
C ARG A 287 14.77 -18.11 -0.10
N TYR A 288 15.37 -18.69 0.93
CA TYR A 288 16.79 -18.55 1.20
C TYR A 288 17.46 -19.91 1.21
N SER A 289 18.52 -20.04 0.41
CA SER A 289 19.38 -21.22 0.39
C SER A 289 20.83 -20.81 0.56
N GLY A 290 21.61 -21.61 1.28
CA GLY A 290 23.02 -21.32 1.52
C GLY A 290 23.50 -21.78 2.89
N THR A 291 24.47 -21.07 3.45
CA THR A 291 25.11 -21.48 4.70
C THR A 291 25.30 -20.32 5.65
N ILE A 292 25.05 -20.56 6.93
CA ILE A 292 25.43 -19.70 8.05
C ILE A 292 26.27 -20.53 9.02
N ARG A 293 27.47 -20.05 9.34
CA ARG A 293 28.32 -20.65 10.37
C ARG A 293 28.43 -19.69 11.54
N TYR A 294 28.38 -20.23 12.75
CA TYR A 294 28.56 -19.47 13.98
C TYR A 294 29.08 -20.38 15.09
N GLY A 295 30.15 -19.95 15.77
CA GLY A 295 30.86 -20.80 16.71
C GLY A 295 31.34 -22.09 16.03
N THR A 296 30.95 -23.25 16.57
CA THR A 296 31.22 -24.58 15.98
C THR A 296 30.06 -25.13 15.15
N ARG A 297 28.98 -24.36 14.98
CA ARG A 297 27.75 -24.80 14.31
C ARG A 297 27.67 -24.28 12.88
N GLU A 298 26.97 -25.04 12.05
CA GLU A 298 26.66 -24.70 10.66
C GLU A 298 25.18 -24.97 10.40
N LEU A 299 24.47 -23.97 9.90
CA LEU A 299 23.13 -24.11 9.33
C LEU A 299 23.25 -24.15 7.81
N ARG A 300 22.71 -25.20 7.21
CA ARG A 300 22.52 -25.30 5.76
C ARG A 300 21.07 -25.04 5.45
N LEU A 301 20.81 -23.85 4.90
CA LEU A 301 19.48 -23.44 4.54
C LEU A 301 19.13 -24.03 3.18
N ASP A 302 17.96 -24.65 3.10
CA ASP A 302 17.36 -25.14 1.86
C ASP A 302 15.92 -24.63 1.79
N ASP A 303 15.67 -23.71 0.86
CA ASP A 303 14.36 -23.11 0.60
C ASP A 303 13.70 -22.49 1.84
N ALA A 304 14.52 -21.95 2.75
CA ALA A 304 14.07 -21.42 4.02
C ALA A 304 13.16 -20.19 3.79
N PRO A 305 11.91 -20.19 4.32
CA PRO A 305 11.00 -19.06 4.17
C PRO A 305 11.47 -17.85 4.96
N GLY A 306 11.30 -16.67 4.39
CA GLY A 306 11.59 -15.42 5.05
C GLY A 306 11.14 -14.20 4.26
N ALA A 307 11.67 -13.04 4.64
CA ALA A 307 11.41 -11.79 3.97
C ALA A 307 12.61 -10.83 4.03
N GLY A 308 12.71 -10.02 2.97
CA GLY A 308 13.58 -8.87 2.88
C GLY A 308 12.76 -7.59 3.07
N ALA A 309 13.28 -6.68 3.90
CA ALA A 309 12.67 -5.42 4.25
C ALA A 309 13.64 -4.24 4.12
N ARG A 310 13.06 -3.06 3.95
CA ARG A 310 13.75 -1.79 3.83
C ARG A 310 13.09 -0.74 4.70
N ILE A 311 13.92 -0.01 5.44
CA ILE A 311 13.51 1.15 6.22
C ILE A 311 14.32 2.35 5.75
N TYR A 312 13.66 3.49 5.57
CA TYR A 312 14.33 4.77 5.32
C TYR A 312 13.66 5.85 6.15
N GLY A 313 14.43 6.62 6.90
CA GLY A 313 13.88 7.59 7.84
C GLY A 313 14.91 8.48 8.51
N HIS A 314 14.47 9.13 9.57
CA HIS A 314 15.22 10.04 10.43
C HIS A 314 15.66 9.38 11.74
N GLY A 315 15.24 8.13 11.96
CA GLY A 315 15.41 7.43 13.22
C GLY A 315 14.20 6.58 13.58
N ASN A 316 14.31 5.91 14.72
CA ASN A 316 13.30 5.06 15.33
C ASN A 316 12.15 5.86 15.96
N ALA A 317 11.00 5.21 16.05
CA ALA A 317 9.84 5.73 16.76
C ALA A 317 10.10 5.80 18.28
N ARG A 318 9.26 6.56 19.01
CA ARG A 318 9.29 6.61 20.49
C ARG A 318 9.09 5.22 21.08
N ARG A 319 8.14 4.50 20.48
CA ARG A 319 7.77 3.14 20.82
C ARG A 319 7.23 2.47 19.58
N TRP A 320 7.61 1.23 19.32
CA TRP A 320 7.10 0.48 18.20
C TRP A 320 6.90 -0.99 18.50
N ALA A 321 6.07 -1.63 17.68
CA ALA A 321 6.02 -3.06 17.50
C ALA A 321 6.03 -3.36 16.00
N TRP A 322 6.76 -4.39 15.62
CA TRP A 322 6.81 -4.91 14.25
C TRP A 322 6.50 -6.42 14.27
N LEU A 323 5.79 -6.89 13.25
CA LEU A 323 5.54 -8.30 13.00
C LEU A 323 5.67 -8.58 11.51
N HIS A 324 6.45 -9.60 11.20
CA HIS A 324 6.35 -10.37 9.99
C HIS A 324 5.89 -11.80 10.32
N ALA A 325 4.90 -12.29 9.58
CA ALA A 325 4.36 -13.63 9.75
C ALA A 325 4.04 -14.27 8.40
N ASP A 326 4.79 -15.32 8.05
CA ASP A 326 4.40 -16.27 7.00
C ASP A 326 3.26 -17.14 7.53
N LEU A 327 2.08 -16.96 6.95
CA LEU A 327 0.86 -17.64 7.38
C LEU A 327 0.64 -18.99 6.66
N GLY A 328 1.57 -19.38 5.78
CA GLY A 328 1.44 -20.57 4.94
C GLY A 328 0.54 -20.36 3.72
N GLY A 329 0.62 -21.26 2.74
CA GLY A 329 -0.17 -21.17 1.50
C GLY A 329 0.11 -19.90 0.66
N GLY A 330 1.20 -19.21 0.98
CA GLY A 330 1.59 -17.95 0.38
C GLY A 330 0.93 -16.69 0.94
N ASP A 331 0.18 -16.84 2.04
CA ASP A 331 -0.38 -15.73 2.78
C ASP A 331 0.68 -15.13 3.73
N VAL A 332 0.74 -13.81 3.83
CA VAL A 332 1.67 -13.09 4.73
C VAL A 332 0.96 -11.98 5.46
N LEU A 333 1.28 -11.80 6.72
CA LEU A 333 0.84 -10.68 7.55
C LEU A 333 2.04 -9.83 7.98
N GLU A 334 1.96 -8.55 7.65
CA GLU A 334 2.92 -7.53 8.02
C GLU A 334 2.25 -6.46 8.90
N ILE A 335 2.85 -6.13 10.04
CA ILE A 335 2.33 -5.11 10.96
C ILE A 335 3.45 -4.20 11.43
N ILE A 336 3.19 -2.90 11.40
CA ILE A 336 3.96 -1.89 12.14
C ILE A 336 2.98 -1.09 12.99
N ALA A 337 3.21 -1.05 14.30
CA ALA A 337 2.53 -0.16 15.22
C ALA A 337 3.54 0.79 15.84
N ALA A 338 3.37 2.11 15.72
CA ALA A 338 4.38 3.07 16.17
C ALA A 338 3.82 4.34 16.80
N VAL A 339 4.52 4.85 17.81
CA VAL A 339 4.29 6.16 18.45
C VAL A 339 5.37 7.13 18.01
N SER A 340 4.98 8.31 17.54
CA SER A 340 5.90 9.31 16.99
C SER A 340 6.80 9.94 18.07
N MET A 341 7.99 10.38 17.69
CA MET A 341 8.87 11.23 18.52
C MET A 341 8.46 12.71 18.49
N ARG A 342 7.61 13.13 17.55
CA ARG A 342 7.22 14.54 17.40
C ARG A 342 6.40 15.00 18.60
N ARG A 343 6.81 16.11 19.23
CA ARG A 343 6.10 16.75 20.34
C ARG A 343 4.61 16.90 20.03
N GLY A 344 3.76 16.40 20.92
CA GLY A 344 2.31 16.40 20.78
C GLY A 344 1.74 15.12 20.15
N LEU A 345 2.51 14.43 19.31
CA LEU A 345 2.16 13.11 18.77
C LEU A 345 2.73 11.96 19.61
N ASP A 346 3.66 12.25 20.49
CA ASP A 346 4.37 11.33 21.39
C ASP A 346 3.49 10.76 22.52
N ARG A 347 2.31 11.36 22.73
CA ARG A 347 1.29 10.91 23.70
C ARG A 347 0.08 10.24 23.04
N LEU A 348 0.05 10.17 21.71
CA LEU A 348 -1.06 9.56 20.99
C LEU A 348 -0.95 8.03 21.04
N PRO A 349 -2.08 7.30 20.95
CA PRO A 349 -2.06 5.86 20.74
C PRO A 349 -1.24 5.48 19.49
N PRO A 350 -0.63 4.29 19.45
CA PRO A 350 0.17 3.87 18.30
C PRO A 350 -0.63 3.91 17.00
N LEU A 351 0.00 4.43 15.94
CA LEU A 351 -0.51 4.32 14.57
C LEU A 351 -0.21 2.93 14.05
N VAL A 352 -1.20 2.28 13.44
CA VAL A 352 -1.07 0.91 12.94
C VAL A 352 -1.09 0.88 11.41
N PHE A 353 -0.03 0.31 10.84
CA PHE A 353 0.13 -0.04 9.44
C PHE A 353 0.10 -1.55 9.32
N LEU A 354 -1.00 -2.09 8.77
CA LEU A 354 -1.20 -3.54 8.65
C LEU A 354 -1.45 -3.91 7.19
N ARG A 355 -0.77 -4.97 6.72
CA ARG A 355 -0.96 -5.57 5.40
C ARG A 355 -1.08 -7.08 5.54
N LEU A 356 -2.26 -7.61 5.21
CA LEU A 356 -2.48 -9.03 5.00
C LEU A 356 -2.49 -9.29 3.49
N HIS A 357 -1.44 -9.92 2.96
CA HIS A 357 -1.46 -10.49 1.61
C HIS A 357 -2.09 -11.88 1.70
N ARG A 358 -3.25 -12.07 1.07
CA ARG A 358 -3.98 -13.34 1.08
C ARG A 358 -4.65 -13.61 -0.26
N ASN A 359 -4.54 -14.84 -0.76
CA ASN A 359 -5.13 -15.26 -2.05
C ASN A 359 -4.81 -14.28 -3.20
N GLY A 360 -3.53 -13.88 -3.31
CA GLY A 360 -3.05 -12.95 -4.33
C GLY A 360 -3.52 -11.50 -4.17
N ARG A 361 -4.15 -11.14 -3.03
CA ARG A 361 -4.69 -9.80 -2.78
C ARG A 361 -4.22 -9.26 -1.44
N THR A 362 -3.83 -7.99 -1.41
CA THR A 362 -3.51 -7.33 -0.14
C THR A 362 -4.70 -6.58 0.44
N TRP A 363 -4.98 -6.86 1.71
CA TRP A 363 -5.94 -6.17 2.55
C TRP A 363 -5.24 -5.41 3.71
N PRO A 364 -5.71 -4.21 4.06
CA PRO A 364 -6.63 -3.36 3.30
C PRO A 364 -6.04 -2.99 1.94
N ARG A 365 -6.87 -2.67 0.93
CA ARG A 365 -6.33 -2.32 -0.43
C ARG A 365 -5.42 -1.09 -0.43
N ARG A 366 -5.64 -0.17 0.51
CA ARG A 366 -4.93 1.10 0.68
C ARG A 366 -4.30 1.12 2.07
N ALA A 367 -2.99 1.33 2.17
CA ALA A 367 -2.25 1.31 3.44
C ALA A 367 -2.70 2.43 4.38
N GLU A 368 -3.16 3.56 3.85
CA GLU A 368 -3.70 4.67 4.62
C GLU A 368 -4.91 4.26 5.46
N ARG A 369 -5.67 3.24 5.04
CA ARG A 369 -6.91 2.84 5.74
C ARG A 369 -6.66 2.25 7.12
N SER A 370 -5.50 1.66 7.36
CA SER A 370 -5.18 1.18 8.71
C SER A 370 -4.78 2.33 9.63
N ALA A 371 -4.06 3.33 9.10
CA ALA A 371 -3.54 4.46 9.89
C ALA A 371 -4.53 5.62 10.10
N VAL A 372 -5.33 5.98 9.09
CA VAL A 372 -6.24 7.15 9.10
C VAL A 372 -7.52 6.91 9.93
N GLY A 373 -7.70 5.70 10.46
CA GLY A 373 -8.84 5.35 11.32
C GLY A 373 -8.82 5.98 12.72
N TRP A 374 -7.84 6.81 13.09
CA TRP A 374 -7.58 7.26 14.47
C TRP A 374 -8.81 7.74 15.27
N ALA A 375 -9.85 8.29 14.63
CA ALA A 375 -11.06 8.81 15.27
C ALA A 375 -12.36 8.01 15.01
N GLY A 376 -12.31 6.83 14.39
CA GLY A 376 -13.51 6.07 13.99
C GLY A 376 -13.80 4.77 14.75
N ILE A 377 -15.06 4.32 14.73
CA ILE A 377 -15.46 2.97 15.16
C ILE A 377 -14.79 1.93 14.24
N GLY A 378 -14.12 0.93 14.83
CA GLY A 378 -13.39 -0.10 14.07
C GLY A 378 -11.98 0.30 13.63
N ARG A 379 -11.39 1.35 14.21
CA ARG A 379 -10.00 1.73 13.98
C ARG A 379 -9.03 0.61 14.33
N PHE A 380 -7.87 0.60 13.67
CA PHE A 380 -6.78 -0.25 14.12
C PHE A 380 -6.17 0.33 15.40
N ARG A 381 -5.93 -0.53 16.37
CA ARG A 381 -5.37 -0.22 17.68
C ARG A 381 -4.25 -1.22 17.95
N ALA A 382 -3.22 -0.77 18.65
CA ALA A 382 -2.18 -1.63 19.17
C ALA A 382 -2.05 -1.43 20.67
N ASP A 383 -1.92 -2.53 21.39
CA ASP A 383 -1.39 -2.58 22.73
C ASP A 383 0.01 -3.17 22.65
N ILE A 384 1.01 -2.28 22.60
CA ILE A 384 2.43 -2.66 22.52
C ILE A 384 2.86 -2.92 23.95
N ARG A 385 3.24 -4.15 24.31
CA ARG A 385 3.77 -4.58 25.62
C ARG A 385 4.54 -5.89 25.42
N LEU A 386 5.48 -6.19 26.30
CA LEU A 386 6.15 -7.49 26.35
C LEU A 386 5.73 -8.27 27.61
N PRO A 387 5.73 -9.61 27.56
CA PRO A 387 6.10 -10.46 26.43
C PRO A 387 5.00 -10.54 25.34
N LYS A 388 3.84 -9.92 25.57
CA LYS A 388 2.67 -10.07 24.69
C LYS A 388 2.12 -8.72 24.23
N TRP A 389 1.98 -8.56 22.92
CA TRP A 389 1.35 -7.39 22.31
C TRP A 389 0.22 -7.80 21.36
N ARG A 390 -0.68 -6.85 21.11
CA ARG A 390 -1.90 -7.11 20.34
C ARG A 390 -2.18 -6.00 19.36
N VAL A 391 -2.66 -6.37 18.18
CA VAL A 391 -3.27 -5.47 17.22
C VAL A 391 -4.68 -5.94 16.88
N GLU A 392 -5.62 -5.02 16.84
CA GLU A 392 -6.97 -5.30 16.36
C GLU A 392 -7.51 -4.13 15.54
N GLY A 393 -8.36 -4.43 14.56
CA GLY A 393 -8.95 -3.39 13.74
C GLY A 393 -9.86 -3.93 12.65
N ARG A 394 -10.50 -3.01 11.93
CA ARG A 394 -11.44 -3.31 10.86
C ARG A 394 -11.17 -2.43 9.65
N ALA A 395 -11.35 -3.00 8.46
CA ALA A 395 -11.43 -2.24 7.23
C ALA A 395 -12.49 -2.86 6.30
N GLY A 396 -13.54 -2.08 6.02
CA GLY A 396 -14.69 -2.56 5.24
C GLY A 396 -15.51 -3.58 6.03
N LEU A 397 -15.73 -4.74 5.43
CA LEU A 397 -16.51 -5.86 5.99
C LEU A 397 -15.63 -6.93 6.63
N SER A 398 -14.34 -6.67 6.81
CA SER A 398 -13.42 -7.60 7.49
C SER A 398 -12.84 -6.94 8.73
N ARG A 399 -12.68 -7.71 9.81
CA ARG A 399 -11.96 -7.31 11.02
C ARG A 399 -10.92 -8.37 11.38
N ILE A 400 -9.83 -7.95 11.99
CA ILE A 400 -8.69 -8.79 12.34
C ILE A 400 -8.31 -8.56 13.81
N GLN A 401 -7.90 -9.63 14.47
CA GLN A 401 -7.26 -9.63 15.78
C GLN A 401 -5.97 -10.43 15.69
N VAL A 402 -4.87 -9.85 16.16
CA VAL A 402 -3.53 -10.40 16.10
C VAL A 402 -2.94 -10.32 17.48
N THR A 403 -2.50 -11.45 18.01
CA THR A 403 -1.86 -11.54 19.30
C THR A 403 -0.48 -12.16 19.09
N VAL A 404 0.55 -11.44 19.51
CA VAL A 404 1.95 -11.84 19.37
C VAL A 404 2.52 -12.06 20.75
N THR A 405 3.24 -13.17 20.93
CA THR A 405 3.97 -13.48 22.16
C THR A 405 5.44 -13.68 21.82
N GLN A 406 6.30 -12.87 22.42
CA GLN A 406 7.75 -12.96 22.33
C GLN A 406 8.27 -13.61 23.62
N PRO A 407 8.65 -14.90 23.60
CA PRO A 407 9.16 -15.57 24.78
C PRO A 407 10.44 -14.87 25.26
N PRO A 408 10.57 -14.49 26.55
CA PRO A 408 11.75 -13.76 27.03
C PRO A 408 13.08 -14.47 26.75
N GLN A 409 13.09 -15.81 26.81
CA GLN A 409 14.26 -16.64 26.55
C GLN A 409 14.66 -16.66 25.07
N GLN A 410 13.73 -16.30 24.18
CA GLN A 410 13.89 -16.25 22.72
C GLN A 410 13.86 -14.80 22.20
N THR A 411 14.16 -13.83 23.06
CA THR A 411 14.12 -12.40 22.71
C THR A 411 15.49 -11.77 22.95
N LEU A 412 16.13 -11.29 21.88
CA LEU A 412 17.40 -10.58 21.91
C LEU A 412 17.16 -9.09 22.15
N THR A 413 17.91 -8.51 23.08
CA THR A 413 17.86 -7.06 23.37
C THR A 413 19.07 -6.37 22.80
N LEU A 414 18.87 -5.38 21.92
CA LEU A 414 19.93 -4.61 21.27
C LEU A 414 19.71 -3.11 21.42
N GLY A 415 20.81 -2.38 21.65
CA GLY A 415 20.84 -0.91 21.63
C GLY A 415 20.93 -0.36 20.21
N TYR A 416 20.17 0.69 19.95
CA TYR A 416 20.12 1.43 18.69
C TYR A 416 20.55 2.87 18.95
N THR A 417 21.21 3.48 17.96
CA THR A 417 21.59 4.89 17.99
C THR A 417 21.02 5.55 16.75
N ASP A 418 20.13 6.51 16.94
CA ASP A 418 19.53 7.26 15.85
C ASP A 418 20.52 8.31 15.30
N PRO A 419 20.26 8.83 14.08
CA PRO A 419 21.07 9.89 13.48
C PRO A 419 21.24 11.16 14.33
N ASP A 420 20.36 11.43 15.30
CA ASP A 420 20.47 12.57 16.22
C ASP A 420 21.27 12.24 17.49
N GLY A 421 21.85 11.02 17.58
CA GLY A 421 22.61 10.52 18.71
C GLY A 421 21.75 9.93 19.85
N SER A 422 20.42 10.05 19.77
CA SER A 422 19.54 9.50 20.78
C SER A 422 19.48 7.98 20.69
N THR A 423 19.34 7.30 21.83
CA THR A 423 19.36 5.83 21.88
C THR A 423 17.97 5.23 22.05
N ALA A 424 17.79 4.02 21.53
CA ALA A 424 16.59 3.20 21.71
C ALA A 424 17.00 1.76 22.02
N VAL A 425 16.07 0.99 22.58
CA VAL A 425 16.26 -0.44 22.83
C VAL A 425 15.26 -1.21 21.98
N CYS A 426 15.77 -2.12 21.14
CA CYS A 426 14.96 -3.08 20.40
C CYS A 426 15.01 -4.44 21.10
N ARG A 427 13.85 -5.07 21.24
CA ARG A 427 13.69 -6.44 21.74
C ARG A 427 13.09 -7.27 20.60
N ASN A 428 13.95 -7.94 19.86
CA ASN A 428 13.62 -8.73 18.67
C ASN A 428 13.54 -10.22 19.01
N SER A 429 12.61 -10.93 18.39
CA SER A 429 12.53 -12.38 18.39
C SER A 429 12.21 -12.87 16.99
N GLU A 430 13.07 -13.70 16.43
CA GLU A 430 12.79 -14.45 15.18
C GLU A 430 12.11 -15.80 15.45
N ARG A 431 11.58 -15.97 16.67
CA ARG A 431 10.94 -17.19 17.19
C ARG A 431 9.68 -16.86 18.00
N ALA A 432 8.91 -15.85 17.59
CA ALA A 432 7.69 -15.45 18.27
C ALA A 432 6.51 -16.39 17.94
N ASP A 433 5.55 -16.46 18.86
CA ASP A 433 4.26 -17.12 18.64
C ASP A 433 3.22 -16.09 18.21
N VAL A 434 2.36 -16.46 17.26
CA VAL A 434 1.29 -15.59 16.77
C VAL A 434 -0.03 -16.32 16.63
N VAL A 435 -1.08 -15.66 17.10
CA VAL A 435 -2.47 -16.02 16.80
C VAL A 435 -3.11 -14.90 15.99
N VAL A 436 -3.55 -15.23 14.77
CA VAL A 436 -4.30 -14.33 13.89
C VAL A 436 -5.73 -14.84 13.77
N SER A 437 -6.72 -13.99 14.03
CA SER A 437 -8.14 -14.25 13.76
C SER A 437 -8.66 -13.22 12.77
N LEU A 438 -9.22 -13.68 11.65
CA LEU A 438 -9.86 -12.86 10.62
C LEU A 438 -11.34 -13.21 10.57
N GLU A 439 -12.19 -12.19 10.61
CA GLU A 439 -13.64 -12.33 10.55
C GLU A 439 -14.24 -11.47 9.45
N ARG A 440 -15.35 -11.95 8.88
CA ARG A 440 -16.12 -11.28 7.82
C ARG A 440 -17.54 -10.99 8.31
N TRP A 441 -18.06 -9.82 7.94
CA TRP A 441 -19.44 -9.43 8.20
C TRP A 441 -20.40 -10.03 7.17
N TRP A 442 -21.40 -10.77 7.66
CA TRP A 442 -22.51 -11.36 6.88
C TRP A 442 -23.88 -11.04 7.52
N GLY A 443 -23.99 -9.90 8.21
CA GLY A 443 -25.11 -9.59 9.13
C GLY A 443 -24.76 -9.88 10.61
N THR A 444 -23.82 -10.80 10.81
CA THR A 444 -23.04 -10.97 12.05
C THR A 444 -21.57 -11.19 11.67
N TRP A 445 -20.65 -11.00 12.63
CA TRP A 445 -19.25 -11.37 12.42
C TRP A 445 -19.11 -12.88 12.44
N ARG A 446 -18.50 -13.44 11.40
CA ARG A 446 -18.21 -14.86 11.28
C ARG A 446 -16.72 -15.06 11.03
N GLN A 447 -16.14 -16.06 11.68
CA GLN A 447 -14.75 -16.44 11.47
C GLN A 447 -14.53 -16.82 10.00
N GLU A 448 -13.61 -16.12 9.36
CA GLU A 448 -13.21 -16.35 7.97
C GLU A 448 -11.93 -17.19 7.92
N ALA A 449 -10.97 -16.94 8.82
CA ALA A 449 -9.73 -17.70 8.93
C ALA A 449 -9.08 -17.50 10.31
N VAL A 450 -8.32 -18.50 10.76
CA VAL A 450 -7.47 -18.43 11.94
C VAL A 450 -6.12 -19.06 11.62
N TRP A 451 -5.04 -18.37 11.99
CA TRP A 451 -3.68 -18.88 11.89
C TRP A 451 -3.04 -18.96 13.27
N ARG A 452 -2.23 -20.00 13.45
CA ARG A 452 -1.44 -20.24 14.67
C ARG A 452 -0.02 -20.56 14.23
N LEU A 453 0.89 -19.65 14.57
CA LEU A 453 2.32 -19.80 14.33
C LEU A 453 2.95 -20.06 15.69
N SER A 454 3.74 -21.11 15.80
CA SER A 454 4.47 -21.43 17.02
C SER A 454 5.96 -21.34 16.77
N GLY A 455 6.57 -20.28 17.30
CA GLY A 455 7.97 -19.96 17.12
C GLY A 455 8.41 -19.65 15.69
N THR A 456 7.53 -19.42 14.73
CA THR A 456 7.91 -19.13 13.33
C THR A 456 7.59 -17.70 12.90
N ALA A 457 7.11 -16.87 13.82
CA ALA A 457 6.88 -15.45 13.54
C ALA A 457 8.08 -14.61 13.96
N HIS A 458 8.24 -13.49 13.28
CA HIS A 458 9.34 -12.55 13.46
C HIS A 458 8.78 -11.26 14.03
N ALA A 459 9.17 -10.91 15.25
CA ALA A 459 8.53 -9.83 15.97
C ALA A 459 9.51 -9.00 16.79
N GLU A 460 9.23 -7.70 16.85
CA GLU A 460 10.02 -6.74 17.59
C GLU A 460 9.13 -5.84 18.43
N VAL A 461 9.64 -5.45 19.60
CA VAL A 461 9.14 -4.30 20.34
C VAL A 461 10.31 -3.42 20.72
N GLY A 462 10.22 -2.13 20.44
CA GLY A 462 11.22 -1.19 20.87
C GLY A 462 10.65 0.05 21.54
N ASP A 463 11.48 0.64 22.37
CA ASP A 463 11.18 1.83 23.17
C ASP A 463 12.44 2.63 23.49
N ARG A 464 12.22 3.79 24.10
CA ARG A 464 13.21 4.77 24.53
C ARG A 464 12.96 5.16 25.97
#